data_AF-A0A7L6B850-F1
#
_entry.id   AF-A0A7L6B850-F1
#
_cell.length_a   1.000
_cell.length_b   1.000
_cell.length_c   1.000
_cell.angle_alpha   90.00
_cell.angle_beta   90.00
_cell.angle_gamma   90.00
#
_symmetry.space_group_name_H-M   'P 1'
#
loop_
_entity.id
_entity.type
_entity.pdbx_description
1 polymer ?
#
loop_
_entity_poly.entity_id
_entity_poly.type
_entity_poly.pdbx_seq_one_letter_code
_entity_poly.pdbx_strand_id
1 'polypeptide(L)'
;MIRAHADAVLALLAAAPGTGPLAVYDGAVPEDATGRSKPPPYALVYFADADPEEPDSRPLSGRPARYVLRAYVHSVGLTASASRSVGERVRAALLNVRPTVAGRQCWPIRREDGQPPQRDDSTGSPVMDRVDVYRLESEPA
;
A
#
# COMPACT_ATOMS: atom_id res chain seq x y z
N MET A 1 -4.43 -9.60 12.84
CA MET A 1 -3.08 -9.02 12.68
C MET A 1 -3.02 -8.05 11.50
N ILE A 2 -3.72 -8.35 10.40
CA ILE A 2 -3.84 -7.51 9.21
C ILE A 2 -4.21 -6.06 9.49
N ARG A 3 -5.25 -5.82 10.30
CA ARG A 3 -5.74 -4.46 10.59
C ARG A 3 -4.67 -3.53 11.15
N ALA A 4 -3.93 -3.94 12.19
CA ALA A 4 -2.92 -3.08 12.81
C ALA A 4 -1.74 -2.75 11.88
N HIS A 5 -1.37 -3.68 10.99
CA HIS A 5 -0.32 -3.46 10.00
C HIS A 5 -0.83 -2.56 8.85
N ALA A 6 -2.06 -2.78 8.40
CA ALA A 6 -2.72 -1.92 7.41
C ALA A 6 -2.84 -0.48 7.94
N ASP A 7 -3.33 -0.29 9.17
CA ASP A 7 -3.43 1.01 9.83
C ASP A 7 -2.06 1.72 9.89
N ALA A 8 -0.99 0.98 10.20
CA ALA A 8 0.37 1.54 10.23
C ALA A 8 0.86 1.97 8.84
N VAL A 9 0.57 1.20 7.78
CA VAL A 9 0.90 1.58 6.40
C VAL A 9 0.08 2.80 5.96
N LEU A 10 -1.23 2.81 6.24
CA LEU A 10 -2.10 3.94 5.92
C LEU A 10 -1.67 5.22 6.66
N ALA A 11 -1.22 5.12 7.91
CA ALA A 11 -0.70 6.25 8.67
C ALA A 11 0.58 6.83 8.03
N LEU A 12 1.50 5.98 7.55
CA LEU A 12 2.68 6.44 6.81
C LEU A 12 2.30 7.17 5.52
N LEU A 13 1.32 6.64 4.78
CA LEU A 13 0.84 7.26 3.54
C LEU A 13 0.11 8.59 3.78
N ALA A 14 -0.66 8.70 4.86
CA ALA A 14 -1.30 9.94 5.27
C ALA A 14 -0.27 11.03 5.61
N ALA A 15 0.89 10.63 6.15
CA ALA A 15 2.03 11.50 6.45
C ALA A 15 3.01 11.69 5.27
N ALA A 16 2.65 11.23 4.05
CA ALA A 16 3.56 11.25 2.91
C ALA A 16 4.03 12.69 2.56
N PRO A 17 5.33 12.88 2.32
CA PRO A 17 5.88 14.21 2.03
C PRO A 17 5.28 14.81 0.75
N GLY A 18 5.21 16.15 0.70
CA GLY A 18 4.69 16.90 -0.44
C GLY A 18 4.11 18.25 -0.04
N THR A 19 3.58 19.00 -1.01
CA THR A 19 2.99 20.34 -0.82
C THR A 19 1.59 20.33 -0.20
N GLY A 20 1.01 19.15 0.02
CA GLY A 20 -0.29 18.95 0.65
C GLY A 20 -0.54 17.48 0.97
N PRO A 21 -1.63 17.13 1.67
CA PRO A 21 -1.93 15.74 2.03
C PRO A 21 -2.08 14.86 0.77
N LEU A 22 -1.64 13.60 0.86
CA LEU A 22 -1.93 12.61 -0.17
C LEU A 22 -3.33 12.05 0.08
N ALA A 23 -4.21 12.06 -0.93
CA ALA A 23 -5.47 11.35 -0.86
C ALA A 23 -5.21 9.84 -0.92
N VAL A 24 -5.53 9.12 0.14
CA VAL A 24 -5.31 7.67 0.29
C VAL A 24 -6.63 7.00 0.60
N TYR A 25 -6.94 5.92 -0.11
CA TYR A 25 -8.15 5.14 0.08
C TYR A 25 -7.81 3.67 0.32
N ASP A 26 -8.58 3.00 1.17
CA ASP A 26 -8.41 1.59 1.54
C ASP A 26 -9.53 0.77 0.91
N GLY A 27 -9.19 -0.07 -0.07
CA GLY A 27 -10.09 -0.99 -0.76
C GLY A 27 -11.10 -0.36 -1.73
N ALA A 28 -11.58 0.87 -1.49
CA ALA A 28 -12.54 1.55 -2.36
C ALA A 28 -12.37 3.07 -2.37
N VAL A 29 -12.56 3.68 -3.54
CA VAL A 29 -12.64 5.14 -3.68
C VAL A 29 -14.07 5.57 -3.32
N PRO A 30 -14.27 6.49 -2.36
CA PRO A 30 -15.61 6.95 -2.01
C PRO A 30 -16.32 7.60 -3.20
N GLU A 31 -17.61 7.32 -3.33
CA GLU A 31 -18.50 7.98 -4.28
C GLU A 31 -19.23 9.16 -3.61
N ASP A 32 -19.58 10.17 -4.39
CA ASP A 32 -20.48 11.24 -3.95
C ASP A 32 -21.96 10.81 -4.00
N ALA A 33 -22.86 11.70 -3.58
CA ALA A 33 -24.30 11.45 -3.60
C ALA A 33 -24.88 11.19 -5.01
N THR A 34 -24.11 11.45 -6.06
CA THR A 34 -24.47 11.20 -7.47
C THR A 34 -23.86 9.91 -8.03
N GLY A 35 -23.17 9.12 -7.20
CA GLY A 35 -22.51 7.88 -7.61
C GLY A 35 -21.22 8.11 -8.39
N ARG A 36 -20.59 9.29 -8.26
CA ARG A 36 -19.32 9.58 -8.92
C ARG A 36 -18.16 9.41 -7.94
N SER A 37 -17.18 8.60 -8.32
CA SER A 37 -15.93 8.44 -7.58
C SER A 37 -15.17 9.77 -7.46
N LYS A 38 -14.44 9.93 -6.35
CA LYS A 38 -13.55 11.08 -6.17
C LYS A 38 -12.54 11.19 -7.33
N PRO A 39 -12.29 12.41 -7.86
CA PRO A 39 -11.38 12.58 -8.98
C PRO A 39 -9.92 12.35 -8.55
N PRO A 40 -9.06 11.85 -9.44
CA PRO A 40 -7.61 11.77 -9.22
C PRO A 40 -6.96 13.16 -9.09
N PRO A 41 -5.76 13.27 -8.48
CA PRO A 41 -4.87 12.18 -8.10
C PRO A 41 -5.12 11.60 -6.70
N TYR A 42 -5.00 10.27 -6.57
CA TYR A 42 -5.07 9.57 -5.30
C TYR A 42 -4.27 8.26 -5.31
N ALA A 43 -3.99 7.72 -4.13
CA ALA A 43 -3.48 6.38 -3.94
C ALA A 43 -4.61 5.47 -3.42
N LEU A 44 -4.86 4.35 -4.09
CA LEU A 44 -5.79 3.31 -3.65
C LEU A 44 -4.99 2.08 -3.22
N VAL A 45 -5.23 1.60 -2.01
CA VAL A 45 -4.43 0.54 -1.39
C VAL A 45 -5.28 -0.70 -1.19
N TYR A 46 -4.74 -1.84 -1.58
CA TYR A 46 -5.26 -3.16 -1.23
C TYR A 46 -4.23 -3.90 -0.39
N PHE A 47 -4.70 -4.54 0.67
CA PHE A 47 -3.86 -5.34 1.54
C PHE A 47 -4.13 -6.82 1.30
N ALA A 48 -3.05 -7.58 1.15
CA ALA A 48 -3.09 -9.03 1.22
C ALA A 48 -2.08 -9.48 2.26
N ASP A 49 -2.47 -10.38 3.15
CA ASP A 49 -1.56 -11.02 4.06
C ASP A 49 -1.22 -12.44 3.62
N ALA A 50 -0.02 -12.84 3.99
CA ALA A 50 0.45 -14.20 3.86
C ALA A 50 1.17 -14.57 5.15
N ASP A 51 0.94 -15.80 5.58
CA ASP A 51 1.79 -16.50 6.54
C ASP A 51 2.69 -17.42 5.71
N PRO A 52 3.78 -16.93 5.09
CA PRO A 52 4.59 -17.77 4.22
C PRO A 52 5.12 -18.96 5.00
N GLU A 53 4.81 -20.16 4.53
CA GLU A 53 5.50 -21.39 4.90
C GLU A 53 6.91 -21.31 4.29
N GLU A 54 7.86 -20.63 4.94
CA GLU A 54 9.25 -20.81 4.52
C GLU A 54 9.67 -22.25 4.86
N PRO A 55 10.45 -22.92 3.99
CA PRO A 55 11.03 -24.23 4.27
C PRO A 55 11.79 -24.28 5.60
N ASP A 56 12.38 -23.15 6.01
CA ASP A 56 13.10 -22.95 7.26
C ASP A 56 12.21 -22.40 8.41
N SER A 57 10.95 -22.07 8.13
CA SER A 57 9.94 -21.58 9.10
C SER A 57 8.90 -22.63 9.46
N ARG A 58 9.31 -23.89 9.61
CA ARG A 58 8.54 -24.85 10.41
C ARG A 58 9.05 -24.80 11.85
N PRO A 59 8.61 -23.83 12.68
CA PRO A 59 9.01 -23.84 14.07
C PRO A 59 8.50 -25.13 14.71
N LEU A 60 9.29 -25.67 15.64
CA LEU A 60 8.89 -26.85 16.43
C LEU A 60 7.53 -26.68 17.11
N SER A 61 7.09 -25.42 17.32
CA SER A 61 5.81 -25.05 17.91
C SER A 61 4.61 -25.09 16.95
N GLY A 62 4.83 -25.22 15.64
CA GLY A 62 3.77 -25.22 14.63
C GLY A 62 3.05 -23.88 14.44
N ARG A 63 3.56 -22.78 15.00
CA ARG A 63 2.98 -21.43 14.85
C ARG A 63 3.89 -20.53 14.02
N PRO A 64 3.43 -19.94 12.90
CA PRO A 64 4.26 -19.06 12.09
C PRO A 64 4.76 -17.89 12.95
N ALA A 65 6.09 -17.77 13.06
CA ALA A 65 6.73 -16.68 13.81
C ALA A 65 6.68 -15.35 13.03
N ARG A 66 6.63 -15.44 11.70
CA ARG A 66 6.72 -14.30 10.79
C ARG A 66 5.36 -14.00 10.17
N TYR A 67 5.00 -12.73 10.14
CA TYR A 67 3.82 -12.23 9.46
C TYR A 67 4.26 -11.36 8.28
N VAL A 68 3.62 -11.53 7.13
CA VAL A 68 3.92 -10.73 5.93
C VAL A 68 2.63 -10.08 5.42
N LEU A 69 2.67 -8.75 5.35
CA LEU A 69 1.63 -7.93 4.72
C LEU A 69 2.16 -7.38 3.40
N ARG A 70 1.38 -7.51 2.33
CA ARG A 70 1.61 -6.84 1.05
C ARG A 70 0.59 -5.74 0.87
N ALA A 71 1.07 -4.55 0.57
CA ALA A 71 0.28 -3.40 0.16
C ALA A 71 0.44 -3.21 -1.35
N TYR A 72 -0.64 -3.47 -2.11
CA TYR A 72 -0.75 -3.14 -3.52
C TYR A 72 -1.24 -1.71 -3.62
N VAL A 73 -0.38 -0.80 -4.04
CA VAL A 73 -0.69 0.64 -4.08
C VAL A 73 -0.86 1.07 -5.54
N HIS A 74 -2.12 1.35 -5.89
CA HIS A 74 -2.52 1.93 -7.17
C HIS A 74 -2.39 3.45 -7.08
N SER A 75 -1.46 4.00 -7.84
CA SER A 75 -1.16 5.42 -7.94
C SER A 75 -1.89 6.00 -9.16
N VAL A 76 -3.04 6.60 -8.93
CA VAL A 76 -3.97 7.01 -10.00
C VAL A 76 -3.82 8.48 -10.32
N GLY A 77 -3.74 8.82 -11.61
CA GLY A 77 -3.66 10.20 -12.10
C GLY A 77 -4.36 10.38 -13.45
N LEU A 78 -4.74 11.62 -13.80
CA LEU A 78 -5.29 11.93 -15.14
C LEU A 78 -4.25 11.79 -16.27
N THR A 79 -2.96 11.76 -15.92
CA THR A 79 -1.86 11.61 -16.87
C THR A 79 -0.81 10.67 -16.27
N ALA A 80 0.04 10.11 -17.13
CA ALA A 80 1.15 9.25 -16.70
C ALA A 80 2.13 10.01 -15.78
N SER A 81 2.27 11.32 -15.97
CA SER A 81 3.09 12.16 -15.10
C SER A 81 2.47 12.33 -13.71
N ALA A 82 1.16 12.57 -13.65
CA ALA A 82 0.44 12.69 -12.39
C ALA A 82 0.48 11.37 -11.59
N SER A 83 0.24 10.24 -12.27
CA SER A 83 0.34 8.90 -11.68
C SER A 83 1.74 8.60 -11.13
N ARG A 84 2.81 8.93 -11.89
CA ARG A 84 4.20 8.81 -11.39
C ARG A 84 4.46 9.69 -10.17
N SER A 85 3.96 10.93 -10.17
CA SER A 85 4.13 11.85 -9.05
C SER A 85 3.50 11.30 -7.77
N VAL A 86 2.32 10.67 -7.86
CA VAL A 86 1.69 9.95 -6.73
C VAL A 86 2.57 8.78 -6.29
N GLY A 87 3.04 7.95 -7.23
CA GLY A 87 3.90 6.81 -6.93
C GLY A 87 5.22 7.18 -6.26
N GLU A 88 5.82 8.33 -6.63
CA GLU A 88 7.02 8.86 -5.98
C GLU A 88 6.77 9.26 -4.53
N ARG A 89 5.61 9.87 -4.24
CA ARG A 89 5.21 10.21 -2.86
C ARG A 89 4.95 8.97 -2.02
N VAL A 90 4.25 7.98 -2.57
CA VAL A 90 4.05 6.66 -1.94
C VAL A 90 5.39 6.02 -1.63
N ARG A 91 6.31 6.00 -2.60
CA ARG A 91 7.65 5.44 -2.43
C ARG A 91 8.42 6.14 -1.32
N ALA A 92 8.38 7.47 -1.28
CA ALA A 92 9.05 8.27 -0.25
C ALA A 92 8.48 8.00 1.15
N ALA A 93 7.19 7.72 1.26
CA ALA A 93 6.51 7.43 2.52
C ALA A 93 6.77 6.00 3.04
N LEU A 94 6.92 5.02 2.15
CA LEU A 94 6.97 3.60 2.53
C LEU A 94 8.37 3.01 2.48
N LEU A 95 9.17 3.32 1.45
CA LEU A 95 10.39 2.57 1.19
C LEU A 95 11.42 2.73 2.31
N ASN A 96 11.88 1.60 2.85
CA ASN A 96 12.87 1.51 3.93
C ASN A 96 12.39 2.05 5.28
N VAL A 97 11.11 2.39 5.43
CA VAL A 97 10.54 2.81 6.71
C VAL A 97 10.21 1.58 7.56
N ARG A 98 10.49 1.67 8.87
CA ARG A 98 10.10 0.65 9.87
C ARG A 98 8.88 1.16 10.63
N PRO A 99 7.65 0.73 10.29
CA PRO A 99 6.46 1.16 11.02
C PRO A 99 6.46 0.59 12.45
N THR A 100 5.77 1.28 13.35
CA THR A 100 5.52 0.79 14.71
C THR A 100 4.18 0.06 14.74
N VAL A 101 4.19 -1.21 15.15
CA VAL A 101 2.99 -2.01 15.41
C VAL A 101 3.09 -2.59 16.82
N ALA A 102 2.09 -2.34 17.66
CA ALA A 102 2.13 -2.77 19.06
C ALA A 102 2.31 -4.30 19.19
N GLY A 103 3.26 -4.72 20.04
CA GLY A 103 3.59 -6.13 20.26
C GLY A 103 4.32 -6.82 19.11
N ARG A 104 4.87 -6.06 18.15
CA ARG A 104 5.57 -6.58 16.97
C ARG A 104 6.89 -5.85 16.74
N GLN A 105 7.89 -6.60 16.31
CA GLN A 105 9.12 -6.06 15.75
C GLN A 105 9.01 -6.06 14.22
N CYS A 106 8.95 -4.87 13.62
CA CYS A 106 8.82 -4.71 12.17
C CYS A 106 10.19 -4.57 11.47
N TRP A 107 10.32 -5.22 10.32
CA TRP A 107 11.40 -4.97 9.37
C TRP A 107 11.10 -3.75 8.48
N PRO A 108 12.11 -3.17 7.80
CA PRO A 108 11.88 -2.07 6.87
C PRO A 108 11.00 -2.53 5.71
N ILE A 109 10.02 -1.72 5.36
CA ILE A 109 9.15 -1.97 4.20
C ILE A 109 10.00 -1.96 2.92
N ARG A 110 9.82 -2.97 2.08
CA ARG A 110 10.52 -3.12 0.79
C ARG A 110 9.53 -3.14 -0.36
N ARG A 111 9.94 -2.62 -1.51
CA ARG A 111 9.19 -2.78 -2.76
C ARG A 111 9.54 -4.13 -3.37
N GLU A 112 8.54 -4.96 -3.64
CA GLU A 112 8.72 -6.27 -4.28
C GLU A 112 8.52 -6.20 -5.78
N ASP A 113 7.49 -5.48 -6.22
CA ASP A 113 7.07 -5.46 -7.62
C ASP A 113 6.49 -4.09 -8.00
N GLY A 114 6.24 -3.89 -9.29
CA GLY A 114 5.38 -2.82 -9.76
C GLY A 114 5.25 -2.75 -11.28
N GLN A 115 4.19 -2.09 -11.69
CA GLN A 115 3.76 -1.90 -13.07
C GLN A 115 3.87 -0.41 -13.43
N PRO A 116 4.35 -0.06 -14.64
CA PRO A 116 4.35 1.32 -15.09
C PRO A 116 2.91 1.86 -15.20
N PRO A 117 2.72 3.20 -15.27
CA PRO A 117 1.40 3.77 -15.53
C PRO A 117 0.78 3.18 -16.80
N GLN A 118 -0.35 2.52 -16.66
CA GLN A 118 -1.16 2.00 -17.76
C GLN A 118 -2.50 2.70 -17.80
N ARG A 119 -3.06 2.83 -19.01
CA ARG A 119 -4.36 3.44 -19.19
C ARG A 119 -5.45 2.49 -18.70
N ASP A 120 -6.37 3.01 -17.91
CA ASP A 120 -7.57 2.31 -17.46
C ASP A 120 -8.81 3.14 -17.81
N ASP A 121 -9.70 2.55 -18.60
CA ASP A 121 -10.96 3.15 -19.04
C ASP A 121 -12.17 2.58 -18.27
N SER A 122 -11.97 1.63 -17.35
CA SER A 122 -13.04 0.93 -16.61
C SER A 122 -13.71 1.79 -15.53
N THR A 123 -13.06 2.88 -15.11
CA THR A 123 -13.52 3.78 -14.04
C THR A 123 -14.54 4.84 -14.51
N GLY A 124 -15.01 4.76 -15.75
CA GLY A 124 -15.95 5.71 -16.35
C GLY A 124 -15.30 7.01 -16.86
N SER A 125 -14.02 7.25 -16.54
CA SER A 125 -13.19 8.30 -17.13
C SER A 125 -11.77 7.77 -17.33
N PRO A 126 -11.12 8.00 -18.48
CA PRO A 126 -9.76 7.50 -18.70
C PRO A 126 -8.79 8.02 -17.64
N VAL A 127 -8.17 7.10 -16.90
CA VAL A 127 -7.11 7.40 -15.93
C VAL A 127 -5.84 6.64 -16.29
N MET A 128 -4.73 7.06 -15.68
CA MET A 128 -3.47 6.33 -15.71
C MET A 128 -3.23 5.74 -14.32
N ASP A 129 -3.09 4.43 -14.27
CA ASP A 129 -2.86 3.67 -13.05
C ASP A 129 -1.47 3.02 -13.05
N ARG A 130 -0.69 3.32 -12.01
CA ARG A 130 0.62 2.73 -11.75
C ARG A 130 0.52 1.93 -10.47
N VAL A 131 0.89 0.66 -10.52
CA VAL A 131 0.83 -0.22 -9.35
C VAL A 131 2.22 -0.45 -8.79
N ASP A 132 2.40 -0.32 -7.48
CA ASP A 132 3.61 -0.74 -6.77
C ASP A 132 3.24 -1.64 -5.59
N VAL A 133 3.99 -2.73 -5.40
CA VAL A 133 3.75 -3.68 -4.30
C VAL A 133 4.81 -3.51 -3.23
N TYR A 134 4.37 -3.24 -2.01
CA TYR A 134 5.23 -3.07 -0.84
C TYR A 134 5.00 -4.17 0.18
N ARG A 135 6.08 -4.81 0.63
CA ARG A 135 6.08 -5.83 1.67
C ARG A 135 6.48 -5.24 3.01
N LEU A 136 5.62 -5.42 4.00
CA LEU A 136 5.89 -5.23 5.41
C LEU A 136 5.96 -6.60 6.08
N GLU A 137 6.96 -6.78 6.91
CA GLU A 137 7.18 -8.01 7.63
C GLU A 137 7.34 -7.72 9.11
N SER A 138 6.90 -8.64 9.96
CA SER A 138 7.11 -8.53 11.40
C SER A 138 7.20 -9.88 12.09
N GLU A 139 7.73 -9.88 13.31
CA GLU A 139 7.72 -10.99 14.26
C GLU A 139 7.20 -10.50 15.62
N PRO A 140 6.76 -11.40 16.54
CA PRO A 140 6.46 -11.03 17.91
C PRO A 140 7.68 -10.35 18.57
N ALA A 141 7.43 -9.24 19.28
CA ALA A 141 8.46 -8.58 20.10
C ALA A 141 8.55 -9.19 21.50
#